data_AF-A0A383BW31-F1
#
_entry.id   AF-A0A383BW31-F1
#
_cell.length_a   1.000
_cell.length_b   1.000
_cell.length_c   1.000
_cell.angle_alpha   90.00
_cell.angle_beta   90.00
_cell.angle_gamma   90.00
#
_symmetry.space_group_name_H-M   'P 1'
#
loop_
_entity.id
_entity.type
_entity.pdbx_description
1 polymer ?
#
loop_
_entity_poly.entity_id
_entity_poly.type
_entity_poly.pdbx_seq_one_letter_code
_entity_poly.pdbx_strand_id
1 'polypeptide(L)' 'MLERFKVPEKDRVYVPQDRVRAATEAILRHNRLTPDAASTSADVLIKNDLRGVESHGVSNGLRRYVA' A
#
# COMPACT_ATOMS: atom_id res chain seq x y z
N MET A 1 -15.40 7.83 4.00
CA MET A 1 -15.30 6.76 5.02
C MET A 1 -16.03 7.23 6.27
N LEU A 2 -16.95 6.43 6.85
CA LEU A 2 -17.62 6.80 8.10
C LEU A 2 -16.59 6.95 9.23
N GLU A 3 -16.83 7.85 10.20
CA GLU A 3 -15.88 8.10 11.31
C GLU A 3 -15.42 6.82 12.03
N ARG A 4 -16.34 5.87 12.25
CA ARG A 4 -16.04 4.58 12.89
C ARG A 4 -15.00 3.71 12.18
N PHE A 5 -14.72 3.99 10.91
CA PHE A 5 -13.76 3.23 10.11
C PHE A 5 -12.39 3.90 10.03
N LYS A 6 -12.24 5.14 10.53
CA LYS A 6 -10.94 5.80 10.55
C LYS A 6 -10.07 5.20 11.66
N VAL A 7 -8.77 5.08 11.39
CA VAL A 7 -7.79 4.71 12.41
C VAL A 7 -7.81 5.77 13.55
N PRO A 8 -7.93 5.36 14.83
CA PRO A 8 -7.84 6.28 15.97
C PRO A 8 -6.52 7.06 15.97
N GLU A 9 -6.53 8.32 16.39
CA GLU A 9 -5.35 9.19 16.27
C GLU A 9 -4.10 8.63 16.95
N LYS A 10 -4.27 8.03 18.13
CA LYS A 10 -3.20 7.37 18.88
C LYS A 10 -2.53 6.21 18.14
N ASP A 11 -3.23 5.62 17.16
CA ASP A 11 -2.80 4.44 16.41
C ASP A 11 -2.35 4.80 14.98
N ARG A 12 -2.40 6.08 14.60
CA ARG A 12 -2.01 6.53 13.26
C ARG A 12 -0.48 6.57 13.12
N VAL A 13 0.02 5.90 12.09
CA VAL A 13 1.42 5.99 11.66
C VAL A 13 1.45 6.66 10.30
N TYR A 14 2.05 7.84 10.22
CA TYR A 14 2.23 8.56 8.97
C TYR A 14 3.54 8.12 8.30
N VAL A 15 3.43 7.67 7.06
CA VAL A 15 4.56 7.22 6.25
C VAL A 15 4.65 8.07 4.99
N PRO A 16 5.82 8.65 4.66
CA PRO A 16 6.02 9.34 3.39
C PRO A 16 5.70 8.43 2.20
N GLN A 17 4.98 8.95 1.20
CA GLN A 17 4.48 8.17 0.07
C GLN A 17 5.60 7.50 -0.72
N ASP A 18 6.70 8.20 -0.94
CA ASP A 18 7.90 7.70 -1.63
C ASP A 18 8.50 6.49 -0.91
N ARG A 19 8.55 6.52 0.43
CA ARG A 19 9.07 5.41 1.24
C ARG A 19 8.19 4.17 1.16
N VAL A 20 6.87 4.32 1.31
CA VAL A 20 5.96 3.16 1.22
C VAL A 20 5.91 2.60 -0.20
N ARG A 21 6.05 3.44 -1.23
CA ARG A 21 6.21 3.00 -2.62
C ARG A 21 7.46 2.16 -2.81
N ALA A 22 8.62 2.66 -2.40
CA ALA A 22 9.89 1.96 -2.54
C ALA A 22 9.86 0.59 -1.85
N ALA A 23 9.28 0.52 -0.64
CA ALA A 23 9.10 -0.74 0.08
C ALA A 23 8.15 -1.70 -0.67
N THR A 24 7.01 -1.19 -1.16
CA THR A 24 6.03 -2.00 -1.91
C THR A 24 6.64 -2.60 -3.18
N GLU A 25 7.34 -1.79 -3.98
CA GLU A 25 8.03 -2.25 -5.19
C GLU A 25 9.14 -3.26 -4.86
N ALA A 26 9.87 -3.07 -3.76
CA ALA A 26 10.88 -4.04 -3.31
C ALA A 26 10.27 -5.39 -2.95
N ILE A 27 9.15 -5.40 -2.20
CA ILE A 27 8.42 -6.62 -1.83
C ILE A 27 7.89 -7.33 -3.09
N LEU A 28 7.29 -6.60 -4.02
CA LEU A 28 6.76 -7.18 -5.26
C LEU A 28 7.88 -7.78 -6.14
N ARG A 29 9.02 -7.10 -6.26
CA ARG A 29 10.19 -7.63 -6.96
C ARG A 29 10.78 -8.87 -6.26
N HIS A 30 10.79 -8.90 -4.93
CA HIS A 30 11.17 -10.08 -4.17
C HIS A 30 10.24 -11.27 -4.49
N ASN A 31 8.95 -10.99 -4.74
CA ASN A 31 7.96 -11.95 -5.23
C ASN A 31 8.01 -12.18 -6.76
N ARG A 32 9.16 -11.91 -7.40
CA ARG A 32 9.47 -12.21 -8.81
C ARG A 32 8.67 -11.42 -9.85
N LEU A 33 8.04 -10.30 -9.48
CA LEU A 33 7.51 -9.38 -10.48
C LEU A 33 8.67 -8.67 -11.21
N THR A 34 8.49 -8.42 -12.51
CA THR A 34 9.39 -7.54 -13.27
C THR A 34 9.34 -6.12 -12.70
N PRO A 35 10.38 -5.28 -12.90
CA PRO A 35 10.37 -3.89 -12.45
C PRO A 35 9.12 -3.11 -12.88
N ASP A 36 8.71 -3.25 -14.15
CA ASP A 36 7.54 -2.55 -14.70
C ASP A 36 6.23 -3.02 -14.07
N ALA A 37 6.08 -4.34 -13.86
CA ALA A 37 4.91 -4.91 -13.21
C ALA A 37 4.84 -4.52 -11.72
N ALA A 38 5.98 -4.50 -11.03
CA ALA A 38 6.07 -4.07 -9.64
C ALA A 38 5.71 -2.58 -9.50
N SER A 39 6.24 -1.72 -10.36
CA SER A 39 5.92 -0.28 -10.39
C SER A 39 4.43 -0.03 -10.63
N THR A 40 3.86 -0.65 -11.67
CA THR A 40 2.43 -0.50 -12.00
C THR A 40 1.52 -1.04 -10.89
N SER A 41 1.89 -2.15 -10.27
CA SER A 41 1.11 -2.73 -9.16
C SER A 41 1.19 -1.85 -7.90
N ALA A 42 2.37 -1.28 -7.62
CA ALA A 42 2.55 -0.33 -6.53
C ALA A 42 1.72 0.94 -6.75
N ASP A 43 1.61 1.46 -7.98
CA ASP A 43 0.76 2.61 -8.30
C ASP A 43 -0.70 2.39 -7.88
N VAL A 44 -1.25 1.20 -8.15
CA VAL A 44 -2.63 0.86 -7.78
C VAL A 44 -2.81 0.87 -6.26
N LEU A 45 -1.91 0.23 -5.53
CA LEU A 45 -1.96 0.16 -4.07
C LEU A 45 -1.80 1.54 -3.43
N ILE A 46 -0.81 2.32 -3.85
CA ILE A 46 -0.54 3.66 -3.34
C ILE A 46 -1.69 4.62 -3.64
N LYS A 47 -2.27 4.55 -4.85
CA LYS A 47 -3.43 5.38 -5.21
C LYS A 47 -4.65 5.08 -4.35
N ASN A 48 -4.83 3.82 -3.93
CA ASN A 48 -5.89 3.46 -2.98
C ASN A 48 -5.62 4.03 -1.59
N ASP A 49 -4.39 3.95 -1.08
CA ASP A 49 -4.03 4.57 0.22
C ASP A 49 -4.26 6.08 0.22
N LEU A 50 -3.80 6.79 -0.82
CA LEU A 50 -3.95 8.25 -0.95
C LEU A 50 -5.41 8.70 -1.04
N ARG A 51 -6.32 7.81 -1.48
CA ARG A 51 -7.77 8.06 -1.56
C ARG A 51 -8.53 7.58 -0.32
N GLY A 52 -7.84 7.03 0.67
CA GLY A 52 -8.46 6.46 1.86
C GLY A 52 -9.24 5.17 1.60
N VAL A 53 -8.90 4.42 0.54
CA VAL A 53 -9.48 3.11 0.22
C VAL A 53 -8.61 2.01 0.82
N GLU A 54 -8.55 2.00 2.16
CA GLU A 54 -7.59 1.18 2.91
C GLU A 54 -7.70 -0.32 2.63
N SER A 55 -8.91 -0.82 2.32
CA SER A 55 -9.15 -2.24 2.00
C SER A 55 -8.44 -2.72 0.72
N HIS A 56 -7.97 -1.81 -0.13
CA HIS A 56 -7.28 -2.12 -1.40
C HIS A 56 -5.92 -1.41 -1.50
N GLY A 57 -5.45 -0.79 -0.41
CA GLY A 57 -4.15 -0.13 -0.32
C GLY A 57 -3.04 -1.06 0.17
N VAL A 58 -1.87 -0.51 0.49
CA VAL A 58 -0.71 -1.31 0.94
C VAL A 58 -1.01 -2.02 2.26
N SER A 59 -1.57 -1.30 3.24
CA SER A 59 -1.76 -1.81 4.61
C SER A 59 -2.69 -3.03 4.72
N ASN A 60 -3.70 -3.17 3.85
CA ASN A 60 -4.62 -4.31 3.87
C ASN A 60 -4.71 -5.13 2.57
N GLY A 61 -4.27 -4.56 1.46
CA GLY A 61 -4.28 -5.21 0.15
C GLY A 61 -3.04 -6.05 -0.08
N LEU A 62 -1.85 -5.50 0.16
CA LEU A 62 -0.57 -6.10 -0.27
C LEU A 62 -0.37 -7.53 0.22
N ARG A 63 -0.78 -7.85 1.46
CA ARG A 63 -0.68 -9.19 2.04
C ARG A 63 -1.32 -10.32 1.22
N ARG A 64 -2.25 -9.99 0.30
CA ARG A 64 -2.90 -10.96 -0.58
C ARG A 64 -2.09 -11.29 -1.83
N TYR A 65 -1.09 -10.48 -2.15
CA TYR A 65 -0.26 -10.60 -3.35
C TYR A 65 1.14 -11.12 -3.07
N VAL A 66 1.46 -11.39 -1.79
CA VAL A 66 2.78 -11.80 -1.32
C VAL A 66 2.60 -13.13 -0.58
N ALA A 67 3.52 -14.08 -0.82
CA ALA A 67 3.54 -15.39 -0.18
C ALA A 67 4.60 -15.46 0.91
#